data_AF-A0A7V9FP81-F1
#
_entry.id   AF-A0A7V9FP81-F1
#
_cell.length_a   1.000
_cell.length_b   1.000
_cell.length_c   1.000
_cell.angle_alpha   90.00
_cell.angle_beta   90.00
_cell.angle_gamma   90.00
#
_symmetry.space_group_name_H-M   'P 1'
#
loop_
_entity.id
_entity.type
_entity.pdbx_description
1 polymer ?
#
loop_
_entity_poly.entity_id
_entity_poly.type
_entity_poly.pdbx_seq_one_letter_code
_entity_poly.pdbx_strand_id
1 'polypeptide(L)'
;MRCAISPNDPRIADLVRALDHDEQPAAETWRLVSAAAERLGLRRPSYGHVRRLVRIERALQRLRAEARAILTDAGVAFLAGRVPPVLRVIEEVTELRHREELVFQEHKPPPDAS
;
A
#
# COMPACT_ATOMS: atom_id res chain seq x y z
N MET A 1 -14.55 -12.34 28.19
CA MET A 1 -13.52 -12.95 27.32
C MET A 1 -13.15 -11.94 26.25
N ARG A 2 -11.95 -11.35 26.31
CA ARG A 2 -11.46 -10.41 25.28
C ARG A 2 -10.81 -11.24 24.19
N CYS A 3 -11.45 -11.33 23.02
CA CYS A 3 -10.88 -12.00 21.86
C CYS A 3 -9.50 -11.40 21.56
N ALA A 4 -8.48 -12.25 21.47
CA ALA A 4 -7.14 -11.85 21.08
C ALA A 4 -7.19 -11.41 19.61
N ILE A 5 -7.43 -10.11 19.40
CA ILE A 5 -7.32 -9.50 18.07
C ILE A 5 -5.88 -9.70 17.61
N SER A 6 -5.73 -10.45 16.52
CA SER A 6 -4.44 -10.79 15.91
C SER A 6 -3.63 -9.51 15.65
N PRO A 7 -2.29 -9.53 15.82
CA PRO A 7 -1.41 -8.44 15.42
C PRO A 7 -1.57 -7.99 13.96
N ASN A 8 -2.21 -8.81 13.12
CA ASN A 8 -2.48 -8.56 11.70
C ASN A 8 -3.96 -8.23 11.43
N ASP A 9 -4.64 -7.54 12.34
CA ASP A 9 -6.02 -7.09 12.09
C ASP A 9 -6.05 -6.18 10.84
N PRO A 10 -6.82 -6.54 9.79
CA PRO A 10 -6.87 -5.78 8.54
C PRO A 10 -7.32 -4.33 8.75
N ARG A 11 -8.08 -4.05 9.83
CA ARG A 11 -8.51 -2.70 10.19
C ARG A 11 -7.34 -1.79 10.54
N ILE A 12 -6.22 -2.32 11.05
CA ILE A 12 -5.01 -1.53 11.28
C ILE A 12 -4.39 -1.10 9.95
N ALA A 13 -4.37 -1.99 8.94
CA ALA A 13 -3.90 -1.63 7.61
C ALA A 13 -4.78 -0.56 6.96
N ASP A 14 -6.11 -0.65 7.13
CA ASP A 14 -7.03 0.39 6.65
C ASP A 14 -6.80 1.74 7.35
N LEU A 15 -6.53 1.73 8.66
CA LEU A 15 -6.14 2.93 9.40
C LEU A 15 -4.82 3.51 8.89
N VAL A 16 -3.81 2.68 8.61
CA VAL A 16 -2.56 3.15 8.01
C VAL A 16 -2.83 3.80 6.66
N ARG A 17 -3.62 3.15 5.78
CA ARG A 17 -3.95 3.70 4.46
C ARG A 17 -4.67 5.04 4.55
N ALA A 18 -5.53 5.21 5.55
CA ALA A 18 -6.30 6.43 5.74
C ALA A 18 -5.51 7.57 6.41
N LEU A 19 -4.50 7.26 7.22
CA LEU A 19 -3.81 8.23 8.08
C LEU A 19 -2.34 8.46 7.73
N ASP A 20 -1.74 7.65 6.85
CA ASP A 20 -0.39 7.87 6.35
C ASP A 20 -0.37 8.98 5.30
N HIS A 21 0.56 9.91 5.48
CA HIS A 21 0.85 10.97 4.50
C HIS A 21 2.33 10.91 4.14
N ASP A 22 2.66 11.09 2.86
CA ASP A 22 4.02 10.91 2.35
C ASP A 22 5.04 11.84 3.05
N GLU A 23 4.63 13.07 3.37
CA GLU A 23 5.48 14.08 3.99
C GLU A 23 5.72 13.86 5.49
N GLN A 24 4.94 12.98 6.14
CA GLN A 24 5.05 12.78 7.59
C GLN A 24 5.94 11.57 7.94
N PRO A 25 6.67 11.59 9.06
CA PRO A 25 7.40 10.42 9.54
C PRO A 25 6.45 9.28 9.94
N ALA A 26 6.88 8.03 9.74
CA ALA A 26 6.10 6.84 10.15
C ALA A 26 5.75 6.81 11.65
N ALA A 27 6.53 7.51 12.50
CA ALA A 27 6.23 7.69 13.91
C ALA A 27 4.95 8.49 14.14
N GLU A 28 4.67 9.49 13.30
CA GLU A 28 3.46 10.29 13.37
C GLU A 28 2.24 9.45 12.94
N THR A 29 2.38 8.70 11.85
CA THR A 29 1.36 7.72 11.42
C THR A 29 1.05 6.72 12.55
N TRP A 30 2.06 6.21 13.27
CA TRP A 30 1.84 5.32 14.41
C TRP A 30 1.08 5.98 15.56
N ARG A 31 1.33 7.26 15.86
CA ARG A 31 0.58 7.99 16.90
C ARG A 31 -0.89 8.11 16.50
N LEU A 32 -1.17 8.52 15.27
CA LEU A 32 -2.52 8.68 14.74
C LEU A 32 -3.27 7.34 14.70
N VAL A 33 -2.63 6.29 14.17
CA VAL A 33 -3.20 4.94 14.09
C VAL A 33 -3.44 4.35 15.48
N SER A 34 -2.52 4.54 16.43
CA SER A 34 -2.69 4.07 17.81
C SER A 34 -3.88 4.76 18.48
N ALA A 35 -4.00 6.08 18.34
CA ALA A 35 -5.14 6.83 18.87
C ALA A 35 -6.47 6.40 18.22
N ALA A 36 -6.47 6.18 16.91
CA ALA A 36 -7.65 5.69 16.21
C ALA A 36 -8.04 4.26 16.62
N ALA A 37 -7.05 3.37 16.74
CA ALA A 37 -7.25 1.99 17.20
C ALA A 37 -7.86 1.96 18.61
N GLU A 38 -7.33 2.76 19.55
CA GLU A 38 -7.87 2.89 20.90
C GLU A 38 -9.32 3.38 20.89
N ARG A 39 -9.66 4.42 20.09
CA ARG A 39 -11.04 4.92 19.94
C ARG A 39 -12.00 3.88 19.35
N LEU A 40 -11.50 3.00 18.48
CA LEU A 40 -12.27 1.92 17.86
C LEU A 40 -12.34 0.64 18.72
N GLY A 41 -11.78 0.66 19.94
CA GLY A 41 -11.74 -0.50 20.83
C GLY A 41 -10.82 -1.63 20.32
N LEU A 42 -9.91 -1.31 19.39
CA LEU A 42 -8.92 -2.24 18.85
C LEU A 42 -7.71 -2.33 19.78
N ARG A 43 -6.99 -3.46 19.68
CA ARG A 43 -5.69 -3.57 20.35
C ARG A 43 -4.72 -2.58 19.70
N ARG A 44 -4.04 -1.79 20.54
CA ARG A 44 -3.01 -0.87 20.08
C ARG A 44 -1.90 -1.61 19.32
N PRO A 45 -1.60 -1.21 18.07
CA PRO A 45 -0.55 -1.85 17.28
C PRO A 45 0.85 -1.44 17.76
N SER A 46 1.82 -2.33 17.56
CA SER A 46 3.22 -2.01 17.82
C SER A 46 3.74 -1.04 16.76
N TYR A 47 4.72 -0.22 17.13
CA TYR A 47 5.38 0.70 16.18
C TYR A 47 6.02 -0.06 15.01
N GLY A 48 6.66 -1.20 15.27
CA GLY A 48 7.25 -2.03 14.23
C GLY A 48 6.21 -2.53 13.21
N HIS A 49 5.01 -2.89 13.67
CA HIS A 49 3.92 -3.31 12.78
C HIS A 49 3.41 -2.15 11.91
N VAL A 50 3.13 -0.98 12.51
CA VAL A 50 2.70 0.20 11.73
C VAL A 50 3.79 0.66 10.76
N ARG A 51 5.04 0.72 11.20
CA ARG A 51 6.17 1.10 10.34
C ARG A 51 6.32 0.14 9.16
N ARG A 52 6.07 -1.16 9.35
CA ARG A 52 6.02 -2.11 8.24
C ARG A 52 4.91 -1.71 7.29
N LEU A 53 3.66 -1.61 7.75
CA LEU A 53 2.50 -1.25 6.90
C LEU A 53 2.67 0.07 6.14
N VAL A 54 3.25 1.10 6.77
CA VAL A 54 3.56 2.38 6.12
C VAL A 54 4.50 2.19 4.92
N ARG A 55 5.56 1.38 5.07
CA ARG A 55 6.47 1.10 3.96
C ARG A 55 5.76 0.41 2.80
N ILE A 56 4.83 -0.49 3.11
CA ILE A 56 4.02 -1.21 2.12
C ILE A 56 3.13 -0.22 1.37
N GLU A 57 2.35 0.57 2.10
CA GLU A 57 1.41 1.50 1.49
C GLU A 57 2.14 2.53 0.61
N ARG A 58 3.28 3.06 1.05
CA ARG A 58 4.10 3.98 0.23
C ARG A 58 4.73 3.30 -0.99
N ALA A 59 5.05 2.01 -0.92
CA ALA A 59 5.48 1.26 -2.11
C ALA A 59 4.32 1.11 -3.10
N LEU A 60 3.13 0.73 -2.63
CA LEU A 60 1.93 0.63 -3.46
C LEU A 60 1.52 1.98 -4.06
N GLN A 61 1.60 3.08 -3.30
CA GLN A 61 1.29 4.42 -3.81
C GLN A 61 2.24 4.84 -4.94
N ARG A 62 3.54 4.52 -4.83
CA ARG A 62 4.51 4.76 -5.91
C ARG A 62 4.19 3.94 -7.16
N LEU A 63 3.90 2.65 -7.02
CA LEU A 63 3.49 1.81 -8.15
C LEU A 63 2.21 2.33 -8.83
N ARG A 64 1.23 2.78 -8.05
CA ARG A 64 0.00 3.41 -8.58
C ARG A 64 0.29 4.73 -9.29
N ALA A 65 1.25 5.53 -8.80
CA ALA A 65 1.65 6.77 -9.44
C ALA A 65 2.35 6.53 -10.78
N GLU A 66 3.24 5.53 -10.84
CA GLU A 66 3.89 5.11 -12.08
C GLU A 66 2.89 4.58 -13.10
N ALA A 67 1.94 3.73 -12.67
CA ALA A 67 0.87 3.23 -13.53
C ALA A 67 0.04 4.39 -14.13
N ARG A 68 -0.31 5.38 -13.32
CA ARG A 68 -1.03 6.58 -13.79
C ARG A 68 -0.22 7.41 -14.77
N ALA A 69 1.09 7.53 -14.57
CA ALA A 69 1.96 8.25 -15.50
C ALA A 69 1.97 7.58 -16.88
N ILE A 70 2.15 6.25 -16.94
CA ILE A 70 2.13 5.48 -18.19
C ILE A 70 0.78 5.62 -18.92
N LEU A 71 -0.33 5.51 -18.18
CA LEU A 71 -1.67 5.70 -18.75
C LEU A 71 -1.88 7.12 -19.26
N THR A 72 -1.35 8.13 -18.57
CA THR A 72 -1.44 9.54 -18.99
C THR A 72 -0.66 9.75 -20.28
N ASP A 73 0.57 9.24 -20.37
CA ASP A 73 1.41 9.35 -21.56
C ASP A 73 0.76 8.68 -22.78
N ALA A 74 0.20 7.48 -22.59
CA ALA A 74 -0.55 6.78 -23.64
C ALA A 74 -1.79 7.57 -24.07
N GLY A 75 -2.53 8.16 -23.12
CA GLY A 75 -3.69 9.01 -23.41
C GLY A 75 -3.32 10.27 -24.18
N VAL A 76 -2.21 10.94 -23.82
CA VAL A 76 -1.68 12.11 -24.53
C VAL A 76 -1.29 11.74 -25.97
N ALA A 77 -0.60 10.62 -26.17
CA ALA A 77 -0.24 10.14 -27.50
C ALA A 77 -1.47 9.87 -28.36
N PHE A 78 -2.49 9.20 -27.80
CA PHE A 78 -3.75 8.94 -28.46
C PHE A 78 -4.48 10.23 -28.87
N LEU A 79 -4.59 11.20 -27.96
CA LEU A 79 -5.20 12.51 -28.24
C LEU A 79 -4.43 13.30 -29.31
N ALA A 80 -3.12 13.11 -29.40
CA ALA A 80 -2.28 13.68 -30.45
C ALA A 80 -2.42 12.97 -31.82
N GLY A 81 -3.36 12.02 -31.96
CA GLY A 81 -3.57 11.24 -33.17
C GLY A 81 -2.46 10.23 -33.46
N ARG A 82 -1.59 9.95 -32.48
CA ARG A 82 -0.53 8.95 -32.60
C ARG A 82 -1.03 7.65 -31.97
N VAL A 83 -0.70 6.52 -32.59
CA VAL A 83 -0.93 5.21 -31.98
C VAL A 83 0.11 5.05 -30.88
N PRO A 84 -0.29 4.99 -29.59
CA PRO A 84 0.65 4.66 -28.53
C PRO A 84 1.21 3.27 -28.83
N PRO A 85 2.50 2.99 -28.61
CA PRO A 85 3.05 1.66 -28.80
C PRO A 85 2.40 0.70 -27.80
N VAL A 86 1.29 0.06 -28.21
CA VAL A 86 0.42 -0.78 -27.37
C VAL A 86 1.21 -1.86 -26.65
N LEU A 87 2.20 -2.47 -27.33
CA LEU A 87 3.07 -3.48 -26.74
C LEU A 87 3.89 -2.93 -25.57
N ARG A 88 4.45 -1.73 -25.71
CA ARG A 88 5.22 -1.07 -24.64
C ARG A 88 4.34 -0.79 -23.42
N VAL A 89 3.11 -0.31 -23.64
CA VAL A 89 2.16 -0.06 -22.55
C VAL A 89 1.81 -1.36 -21.83
N ILE A 90 1.59 -2.46 -22.57
CA ILE A 90 1.31 -3.78 -21.99
C ILE A 90 2.50 -4.29 -21.18
N GLU A 91 3.72 -4.17 -21.69
CA GLU A 91 4.96 -4.57 -21.00
C GLU A 91 5.14 -3.81 -19.69
N GLU A 92 5.03 -2.48 -19.72
CA GLU A 92 5.20 -1.62 -18.54
C GLU A 92 4.10 -1.89 -17.48
N VAL A 93 2.86 -2.11 -17.90
CA VAL A 93 1.76 -2.50 -16.98
C VAL A 93 2.00 -3.89 -16.38
N THR A 94 2.53 -4.84 -17.16
CA THR A 94 2.84 -6.19 -16.67
C THR A 94 3.97 -6.16 -15.65
N GLU A 95 5.01 -5.36 -15.90
CA GLU A 95 6.11 -5.16 -14.97
C GLU A 95 5.64 -4.53 -13.66
N LEU A 96 4.76 -3.52 -13.73
CA LEU A 96 4.17 -2.90 -12.54
C LEU A 96 3.36 -3.89 -11.70
N ARG A 97 2.57 -4.76 -12.35
CA ARG A 97 1.85 -5.84 -11.67
C ARG A 97 2.80 -6.80 -10.98
N HIS A 98 3.90 -7.18 -11.63
CA HIS A 98 4.89 -8.06 -11.03
C HIS A 98 5.54 -7.40 -9.80
N ARG A 99 5.87 -6.11 -9.88
CA ARG A 99 6.39 -5.35 -8.73
C ARG A 99 5.39 -5.24 -7.59
N GLU A 100 4.10 -5.05 -7.89
CA GLU A 100 3.02 -5.08 -6.90
C GLU A 100 2.93 -6.45 -6.22
N GLU A 101 2.98 -7.55 -6.99
CA GLU A 101 2.99 -8.92 -6.46
C GLU A 101 4.19 -9.18 -5.55
N LEU A 102 5.39 -8.67 -5.89
CA LEU A 102 6.58 -8.77 -5.05
C LEU A 102 6.41 -8.05 -3.71
N VAL A 103 5.83 -6.83 -3.74
CA VAL A 103 5.47 -6.11 -2.51
C VAL A 103 4.52 -7.00 -1.68
N PHE A 104 3.45 -7.55 -2.27
CA PHE A 104 2.55 -8.44 -1.51
C PHE A 104 3.24 -9.71 -0.97
N GLN A 105 4.14 -10.33 -1.72
CA GLN A 105 4.86 -11.56 -1.32
C GLN A 105 5.86 -11.34 -0.18
N GLU A 106 6.58 -10.21 -0.17
CA GLU A 106 7.47 -9.81 0.93
C GLU A 106 6.70 -9.68 2.27
N HIS A 107 5.37 -9.70 2.21
CA HIS A 107 4.48 -9.46 3.34
C HIS A 107 3.52 -10.63 3.65
N LYS A 108 3.60 -11.75 2.92
CA LYS A 108 2.88 -12.98 3.28
C LYS A 108 3.41 -13.51 4.62
N PRO A 109 2.56 -13.80 5.62
CA PRO A 109 3.02 -14.46 6.86
C PRO A 109 3.65 -15.83 6.51
N PRO A 110 4.65 -16.30 7.28
CA PRO A 110 5.16 -17.65 7.10
C PRO A 110 3.99 -18.65 7.26
N PRO A 111 3.98 -19.76 6.51
CA PRO A 111 2.83 -20.68 6.44
C PRO A 111 2.42 -21.36 7.76
N ASP A 112 3.07 -21.06 8.89
CA ASP A 112 3.02 -21.87 10.12
C ASP A 112 2.65 -21.05 11.38
N ALA A 113 1.74 -20.08 11.27
CA ALA A 113 1.20 -19.35 12.43
C ALA A 113 -0.31 -19.59 12.56
N SER A 114 -0.70 -20.76 13.06
CA SER A 114 -2.05 -21.10 13.52
C SER A 114 -1.98 -21.95 14.77
#